data_AF-A0A7G8J871-F1
#
_entry.id   AF-A0A7G8J871-F1
#
_cell.length_a   1.000
_cell.length_b   1.000
_cell.length_c   1.000
_cell.angle_alpha   90.00
_cell.angle_beta   90.00
_cell.angle_gamma   90.00
#
_symmetry.space_group_name_H-M   'P 1'
#
loop_
_entity.id
_entity.type
_entity.pdbx_description
1 polymer ?
#
loop_
_entity_poly.entity_id
_entity_poly.type
_entity_poly.pdbx_seq_one_letter_code
_entity_poly.pdbx_strand_id
1 'polypeptide(L)' 'MNIPSVQPVGTRELIAQLEADRAWLLEQIDRGRWPELRLDLAALERELGQLLLRAAEQCSDKSQ' A
#
# COMPACT_ATOMS: atom_id res chain seq x y z
N MET A 1 26.02 -0.76 13.01
CA MET A 1 24.91 -1.04 12.07
C MET A 1 23.64 -0.60 12.77
N ASN A 2 23.12 0.60 12.44
CA ASN A 2 21.92 1.15 13.08
C ASN A 2 20.71 0.49 12.42
N ILE A 3 20.20 -0.59 13.03
CA ILE A 3 18.93 -1.18 12.62
C ILE A 3 17.89 -0.14 13.06
N PRO A 4 17.15 0.52 12.15
CA PRO A 4 16.10 1.41 12.59
C PRO A 4 15.14 0.56 13.42
N SER A 5 14.91 0.97 14.67
CA SER A 5 13.91 0.33 15.51
C SER A 5 12.59 0.42 14.75
N VAL A 6 12.10 -0.70 14.22
CA VAL A 6 10.73 -0.79 13.73
C VAL A 6 9.86 -0.67 14.96
N GLN A 7 9.58 0.57 15.35
CA GLN A 7 8.54 0.85 16.31
C GLN A 7 7.24 0.25 15.74
N PRO A 8 6.38 -0.36 16.56
CA PRO A 8 5.12 -0.87 16.08
C PRO A 8 4.30 0.31 15.54
N VAL A 9 4.34 0.47 14.22
CA VAL A 9 3.54 1.47 13.52
C VAL A 9 2.08 1.10 13.76
N GLY A 10 1.26 2.05 14.18
CA GLY A 10 -0.16 1.77 14.41
C GLY A 10 -0.79 1.25 13.12
N THR A 11 -1.72 0.30 13.19
CA THR A 11 -2.33 -0.31 11.99
C THR A 11 -2.85 0.74 11.00
N ARG A 12 -3.38 1.87 11.49
CA ARG A 12 -3.83 3.00 10.68
C ARG A 12 -2.70 3.71 9.93
N GLU A 13 -1.54 3.85 10.58
CA GLU A 13 -0.35 4.46 10.00
C GLU A 13 0.31 3.50 8.98
N LEU A 14 0.27 2.19 9.24
CA LEU A 14 0.67 1.18 8.26
C LEU A 14 -0.19 1.24 6.99
N ILE A 15 -1.52 1.34 7.16
CA ILE A 15 -2.45 1.49 6.03
C ILE A 15 -2.11 2.74 5.23
N ALA A 16 -1.86 3.88 5.90
CA ALA A 16 -1.49 5.13 5.22
C ALA A 16 -0.17 5.02 4.45
N GLN A 17 0.84 4.34 4.99
CA GLN A 17 2.11 4.11 4.28
C GLN A 17 1.91 3.24 3.04
N LEU A 18 1.14 2.16 3.16
CA LEU A 18 0.86 1.26 2.04
C LEU A 18 0.01 1.94 0.95
N GLU A 19 -0.89 2.86 1.31
CA GLU A 19 -1.60 3.72 0.36
C GLU A 19 -0.63 4.62 -0.43
N ALA A 20 0.35 5.23 0.25
CA ALA A 20 1.36 6.07 -0.39
C ALA A 20 2.27 5.26 -1.33
N ASP A 21 2.72 4.08 -0.88
CA ASP A 21 3.55 3.18 -1.67
C ASP A 21 2.79 2.68 -2.91
N ARG A 22 1.49 2.39 -2.77
CA ARG A 22 0.61 2.01 -3.89
C ARG A 22 0.51 3.13 -4.92
N ALA A 23 0.27 4.37 -4.48
CA ALA A 23 0.19 5.53 -5.37
C ALA A 23 1.51 5.75 -6.11
N TRP A 24 2.65 5.60 -5.42
CA TRP A 24 3.96 5.67 -6.04
C TRP A 24 4.16 4.57 -7.10
N LEU A 25 3.78 3.33 -6.80
CA LEU A 25 3.87 2.21 -7.75
C LEU A 25 3.09 2.50 -9.02
N LEU A 26 1.85 3.00 -8.90
CA LEU A 26 1.00 3.35 -10.03
C LEU A 26 1.64 4.46 -10.89
N GLU A 27 2.20 5.50 -10.27
CA GLU A 27 2.90 6.57 -10.99
C GLU A 27 4.10 6.04 -11.77
N GLN A 28 4.88 5.10 -11.19
CA GLN A 28 6.01 4.49 -11.90
C GLN A 28 5.55 3.69 -13.12
N ILE A 29 4.47 2.93 -12.98
CA ILE A 29 3.88 2.16 -14.08
C ILE A 29 3.42 3.11 -15.20
N ASP A 30 2.77 4.21 -14.86
CA ASP A 30 2.32 5.21 -15.84
C ASP A 30 3.47 5.92 -16.56
N ARG A 31 4.60 6.12 -15.87
CA ARG A 31 5.85 6.60 -16.48
C ARG A 31 6.54 5.57 -17.39
N GLY A 32 5.97 4.37 -17.56
CA GLY A 32 6.48 3.33 -18.44
C GLY A 32 7.57 2.45 -17.82
N ARG A 33 7.70 2.44 -16.48
CA ARG A 33 8.60 1.51 -15.79
C ARG A 33 8.03 0.09 -15.85
N TRP A 34 8.92 -0.89 -15.97
CA TRP A 34 8.58 -2.32 -16.05
C TRP A 34 7.49 -2.65 -17.08
N PRO A 35 7.70 -2.30 -18.37
CA PRO A 35 6.68 -2.49 -19.40
C PRO A 35 6.24 -3.95 -19.54
N GLU A 36 7.14 -4.90 -19.33
CA GLU A 36 6.85 -6.34 -19.39
C GLU A 36 5.94 -6.84 -18.25
N LEU A 37 5.89 -6.12 -17.14
CA LEU A 37 5.09 -6.48 -15.96
C LEU A 37 3.91 -5.52 -15.73
N ARG A 38 3.66 -4.59 -16.67
CA ARG A 38 2.67 -3.51 -16.48
C ARG A 38 1.28 -4.04 -16.10
N LEU A 39 0.82 -5.10 -16.77
CA LEU A 39 -0.50 -5.67 -16.51
C LEU A 39 -0.57 -6.36 -15.14
N ASP A 40 0.47 -7.13 -14.79
CA ASP A 40 0.54 -7.82 -13.52
C ASP A 40 0.66 -6.84 -12.35
N LEU A 41 1.48 -5.79 -12.51
CA LEU A 41 1.64 -4.73 -11.51
C LEU A 41 0.36 -3.90 -11.33
N ALA A 42 -0.39 -3.64 -12.41
CA ALA A 42 -1.68 -2.96 -12.32
C ALA A 42 -2.74 -3.84 -11.64
N ALA A 43 -2.73 -5.15 -11.89
CA ALA A 43 -3.60 -6.09 -11.18
C ALA A 43 -3.27 -6.15 -9.68
N LEU A 44 -1.98 -6.24 -9.35
CA LEU A 44 -1.50 -6.23 -7.97
C LEU A 44 -1.87 -4.93 -7.24
N GLU A 45 -1.65 -3.77 -7.88
CA GLU A 45 -2.05 -2.45 -7.36
C GLU A 45 -3.54 -2.45 -7.00
N ARG A 46 -4.39 -2.93 -7.92
CA ARG A 46 -5.84 -2.96 -7.72
C ARG A 46 -6.25 -3.88 -6.57
N GLU A 47 -5.64 -5.07 -6.46
CA GLU A 47 -5.87 -5.99 -5.35
C GLU A 47 -5.44 -5.37 -4.01
N LEU A 48 -4.29 -4.71 -3.99
CA LEU A 48 -3.78 -4.01 -2.82
C LEU A 48 -4.72 -2.88 -2.40
N GLY A 49 -5.25 -2.11 -3.34
CA GLY A 49 -6.25 -1.06 -3.06
C GLY A 49 -7.52 -1.61 -2.40
N GLN A 50 -8.04 -2.75 -2.87
CA GLN A 50 -9.19 -3.40 -2.25
C GLN A 50 -8.90 -3.91 -0.84
N LEU A 51 -7.71 -4.46 -0.61
CA LEU A 51 -7.30 -4.95 0.69
C LEU A 51 -7.17 -3.79 1.70
N LEU A 52 -6.53 -2.71 1.31
CA LEU A 52 -6.32 -1.54 2.18
C LEU A 52 -7.64 -0.86 2.53
N LEU A 53 -8.57 -0.76 1.58
CA LEU A 53 -9.92 -0.24 1.85
C LEU A 53 -10.61 -1.06 2.95
N ARG A 54 -10.65 -2.40 2.82
CA ARG A 54 -11.25 -3.29 3.83
C ARG A 54 -10.54 -3.22 5.17
N ALA A 55 -9.21 -3.09 5.17
CA ALA A 55 -8.43 -2.96 6.39
C ALA A 55 -8.74 -1.64 7.11
N ALA A 56 -8.88 -0.54 6.35
CA ALA A 56 -9.27 0.75 6.88
C ALA A 56 -10.66 0.71 7.52
N GLU A 57 -11.64 0.12 6.84
CA GLU A 57 -13.01 -0.07 7.35
C GLU A 57 -13.02 -0.85 8.69
N GLN A 58 -12.28 -1.95 8.76
CA GLN A 58 -12.17 -2.74 9.99
C GLN A 58 -11.44 -2.02 11.13
N CYS A 59 -10.52 -1.13 10.81
CA CYS A 59 -9.82 -0.31 11.82
C CYS A 59 -10.70 0.82 12.34
N SER A 60 -11.64 1.35 11.53
CA SER A 60 -12.64 2.31 12.01
C SER A 60 -13.70 1.66 12.90
N ASP A 61 -14.12 0.43 12.58
CA ASP A 61 -15.18 -0.28 13.31
C ASP A 61 -14.76 -0.72 14.72
N LYS A 62 -13.50 -1.13 14.91
CA LYS A 62 -12.94 -1.53 16.22
C LYS A 62 -12.71 -0.38 17.21
N SER A 63 -12.93 0.86 16.80
CA SER A 63 -12.72 2.05 17.65
C SER A 63 -14.03 2.60 18.24
N GLN A 64 -15.16 1.90 18.08
CA GLN A 64 -16.48 2.32 18.55
C GLN A 64 -17.03 1.40 19.67
#